data_AF-A0A4U1FM84-F1
#
_entry.id   AF-A0A4U1FM84-F1
#
_cell.length_a   1.000
_cell.length_b   1.000
_cell.length_c   1.000
_cell.angle_alpha   90.00
_cell.angle_beta   90.00
_cell.angle_gamma   90.00
#
_symmetry.space_group_name_H-M   'P 1'
#
loop_
_entity.id
_entity.type
_entity.pdbx_description
1 polymer ?
#
loop_
_entity_poly.entity_id
_entity_poly.type
_entity_poly.pdbx_seq_one_letter_code
_entity_poly.pdbx_strand_id
1 'polypeptide(L)'
;EKDQRSLDINTAKCMLGLLLGKIWPLFPVFHQFLEQSKYKVINKDQWCNVLEFSRTINLDLSNYDEDGAWPVLLDEFVEWYKDKQMS
;
A
#
# COMPACT_ATOMS: atom_id res chain seq x y z
N GLU A 1 0.14 14.20 24.74
CA GLU A 1 -0.07 13.86 23.31
C GLU A 1 1.28 13.59 22.64
N LYS A 2 1.93 12.50 23.05
CA LYS A 2 3.29 12.15 22.62
C LYS A 2 3.21 10.95 21.66
N ASP A 3 3.88 11.06 20.51
CA ASP A 3 4.21 9.95 19.60
C ASP A 3 3.04 9.12 19.03
N GLN A 4 2.01 9.73 18.42
CA GLN A 4 1.23 8.96 17.45
C GLN A 4 2.06 8.79 16.17
N ARG A 5 2.87 7.73 16.13
CA ARG A 5 3.68 7.31 14.96
C ARG A 5 2.84 6.55 13.91
N SER A 6 1.52 6.60 14.05
CA SER A 6 0.56 5.88 13.21
C SER A 6 -0.64 6.75 12.91
N LEU A 7 -1.04 6.76 11.65
CA LEU A 7 -2.21 7.45 11.11
C LEU A 7 -3.37 6.46 11.05
N ASP A 8 -4.60 6.89 11.34
CA ASP A 8 -5.76 6.03 11.15
C ASP A 8 -5.96 5.67 9.66
N ILE A 9 -6.47 4.48 9.39
CA ILE A 9 -6.57 3.97 8.02
C ILE A 9 -7.47 4.84 7.12
N ASN A 10 -8.49 5.50 7.67
CA ASN A 10 -9.41 6.31 6.88
C ASN A 10 -8.73 7.61 6.44
N THR A 11 -8.08 8.32 7.36
CA THR A 11 -7.26 9.48 7.01
C THR A 11 -6.11 9.09 6.08
N ALA A 12 -5.45 7.96 6.33
CA ALA A 12 -4.35 7.50 5.50
C ALA A 12 -4.79 7.24 4.06
N LYS A 13 -5.92 6.55 3.85
CA LYS A 13 -6.51 6.33 2.51
C LYS A 13 -6.80 7.66 1.79
N CYS A 14 -7.43 8.61 2.47
CA CYS A 14 -7.72 9.93 1.89
C CYS A 14 -6.44 10.65 1.46
N MET A 15 -5.43 10.69 2.34
CA MET A 15 -4.17 11.38 2.04
C MET A 15 -3.37 10.69 0.92
N LEU A 16 -3.29 9.35 0.93
CA LEU A 16 -2.68 8.61 -0.17
C LEU A 16 -3.45 8.82 -1.47
N GLY A 17 -4.78 8.95 -1.43
CA GLY A 17 -5.60 9.26 -2.60
C GLY A 17 -5.27 10.62 -3.22
N LEU A 18 -5.05 11.63 -2.38
CA LEU A 18 -4.62 12.95 -2.86
C LEU A 18 -3.22 12.93 -3.48
N LEU A 19 -2.29 12.16 -2.90
CA LEU A 19 -0.91 12.11 -3.34
C LEU A 19 -0.71 11.19 -4.56
N LEU A 20 -1.26 9.99 -4.51
CA LEU A 20 -0.97 8.90 -5.43
C LEU A 20 -2.08 8.66 -6.46
N GLY A 21 -3.31 9.14 -6.21
CA GLY A 21 -4.47 8.78 -7.01
C GLY A 21 -4.41 9.16 -8.49
N LYS A 22 -3.55 10.11 -8.87
CA LYS A 22 -3.31 10.48 -10.27
C LYS A 22 -1.97 10.00 -10.84
N ILE A 23 -1.03 9.61 -9.99
CA ILE A 23 0.36 9.34 -10.39
C ILE A 23 0.73 7.86 -10.34
N TRP A 24 0.04 7.06 -9.53
CA TRP A 24 0.32 5.64 -9.38
C TRP A 24 -0.86 4.83 -9.94
N PRO A 25 -0.73 4.20 -11.12
CA PRO A 25 -1.82 3.48 -11.76
C PRO A 25 -2.40 2.31 -10.94
N LEU A 26 -1.62 1.71 -10.04
CA LEU A 26 -2.10 0.67 -9.14
C LEU A 26 -2.82 1.22 -7.90
N PHE A 27 -2.81 2.54 -7.68
CA PHE A 27 -3.42 3.15 -6.50
C PHE A 27 -4.91 2.80 -6.33
N PRO A 28 -5.79 2.83 -7.35
CA PRO A 28 -7.20 2.47 -7.18
C PRO A 28 -7.38 1.05 -6.62
N VAL A 29 -6.52 0.13 -7.06
CA VAL A 29 -6.55 -1.27 -6.63
C VAL A 29 -5.95 -1.44 -5.23
N PHE A 30 -4.86 -0.73 -4.93
CA PHE A 30 -4.30 -0.65 -3.58
C PHE A 30 -5.29 -0.03 -2.59
N HIS A 31 -6.03 1.01 -2.98
CA HIS A 31 -7.07 1.63 -2.15
C HIS A 31 -8.18 0.62 -1.83
N GLN A 32 -8.63 -0.15 -2.82
CA GLN A 32 -9.61 -1.22 -2.61
C GLN A 32 -9.09 -2.30 -1.66
N PHE A 33 -7.81 -2.69 -1.78
CA PHE A 33 -7.17 -3.59 -0.82
C PHE A 33 -7.24 -3.03 0.60
N LEU A 34 -6.87 -1.75 0.81
CA LEU A 34 -6.94 -1.13 2.14
C LEU A 34 -8.37 -1.11 2.70
N GLU A 35 -9.40 -0.94 1.87
CA GLU A 35 -10.81 -1.01 2.28
C GLU A 35 -11.25 -2.40 2.76
N GLN A 36 -10.71 -3.47 2.16
CA GLN A 36 -11.02 -4.86 2.52
C GLN A 36 -10.09 -5.41 3.61
N SER A 37 -8.99 -4.71 3.87
CA SER A 37 -7.99 -5.16 4.82
C SER A 37 -8.42 -5.02 6.29
N LYS A 38 -7.75 -5.80 7.15
CA LYS A 38 -7.90 -5.73 8.61
C LYS A 38 -7.21 -4.52 9.25
N TYR A 39 -6.40 -3.77 8.51
CA TYR A 39 -5.58 -2.68 9.04
C TYR A 39 -6.44 -1.52 9.54
N LYS A 40 -6.14 -1.05 10.75
CA LYS A 40 -6.81 0.11 11.38
C LYS A 40 -5.97 1.37 11.39
N VAL A 41 -4.65 1.21 11.24
CA VAL A 41 -3.68 2.30 11.22
C VAL A 41 -2.56 1.98 10.22
N ILE A 42 -1.91 3.01 9.72
CA ILE A 42 -0.67 2.95 8.94
C ILE A 42 0.42 3.66 9.74
N ASN A 43 1.51 2.97 10.06
CA ASN A 43 2.64 3.58 10.73
C ASN A 43 3.56 4.35 9.75
N LYS A 44 4.48 5.15 10.27
CA LYS A 44 5.41 5.95 9.45
C LYS A 44 6.21 5.10 8.45
N ASP A 45 6.68 3.93 8.86
CA ASP A 45 7.48 3.05 8.02
C ASP A 45 6.67 2.49 6.84
N GLN A 46 5.47 1.96 7.12
CA GLN A 46 4.53 1.50 6.10
C GLN A 46 4.16 2.63 5.13
N TRP A 47 3.91 3.84 5.63
CA TRP A 47 3.62 5.00 4.79
C TRP A 47 4.77 5.30 3.82
N CYS A 48 6.01 5.36 4.34
CA CYS A 48 7.19 5.62 3.52
C CYS A 48 7.37 4.53 2.46
N ASN A 49 7.23 3.26 2.84
CA ASN A 49 7.33 2.14 1.92
C ASN A 49 6.23 2.13 0.86
N VAL A 50 4.98 2.50 1.18
CA VAL A 50 3.92 2.65 0.16
C VAL A 50 4.30 3.71 -0.88
N LEU A 51 4.87 4.84 -0.46
CA LEU A 51 5.32 5.87 -1.39
C LEU A 51 6.51 5.39 -2.23
N GLU A 52 7.44 4.64 -1.65
CA GLU A 52 8.57 4.09 -2.38
C GLU A 52 8.12 3.04 -3.39
N PHE A 53 7.31 2.07 -2.95
CA PHE A 53 6.71 1.04 -3.80
C PHE A 53 6.00 1.65 -5.00
N SER A 54 5.23 2.74 -4.80
CA SER A 54 4.53 3.44 -5.87
C SER A 54 5.44 4.01 -6.98
N ARG A 55 6.74 4.14 -6.71
CA ARG A 55 7.75 4.72 -7.60
C ARG A 55 8.72 3.69 -8.14
N THR A 56 8.98 2.62 -7.39
CA THR A 56 10.05 1.65 -7.70
C THR A 56 9.51 0.34 -8.26
N ILE A 57 8.28 -0.05 -7.94
CA ILE A 57 7.68 -1.31 -8.41
C ILE A 57 6.93 -1.08 -9.72
N ASN A 58 7.17 -1.98 -10.67
CA ASN A 58 6.53 -2.00 -11.98
C ASN A 58 5.03 -2.31 -11.84
N LEU A 59 4.24 -1.87 -12.82
CA LEU A 59 2.79 -2.06 -12.81
C LEU A 59 2.36 -3.53 -12.89
N ASP A 60 3.21 -4.37 -13.48
CA ASP A 60 3.01 -5.82 -13.57
C ASP A 60 3.61 -6.58 -12.37
N LEU A 61 4.18 -5.86 -11.40
CA LEU A 61 4.86 -6.40 -10.21
C LEU A 61 6.03 -7.34 -10.53
N SER A 62 6.56 -7.29 -11.77
CA SER A 62 7.64 -8.18 -12.24
C SER A 62 8.95 -8.05 -11.48
N ASN A 63 9.21 -6.86 -10.90
CA ASN A 63 10.40 -6.56 -10.12
C ASN A 63 10.13 -6.55 -8.60
N TYR A 64 8.98 -7.08 -8.16
CA TYR A 64 8.70 -7.26 -6.75
C TYR A 64 9.45 -8.48 -6.21
N ASP A 65 10.15 -8.29 -5.09
CA ASP A 65 10.87 -9.34 -4.35
C ASP A 65 10.16 -9.60 -3.02
N GLU A 66 9.63 -10.81 -2.87
CA GLU A 66 8.90 -11.26 -1.68
C GLU A 66 9.81 -11.53 -0.47
N ASP A 67 11.10 -11.77 -0.72
CA ASP A 67 12.12 -11.86 0.33
C ASP A 67 12.75 -10.48 0.64
N GLY A 68 12.23 -9.42 0.00
CA GLY A 68 12.66 -8.05 0.18
C GLY A 68 12.32 -7.46 1.55
N ALA A 69 12.88 -6.29 1.86
CA ALA A 69 12.64 -5.60 3.14
C ALA A 69 11.31 -4.82 3.19
N TRP A 70 10.32 -5.20 2.37
CA TRP A 70 9.03 -4.53 2.34
C TRP A 70 8.20 -4.86 3.60
N PRO A 71 7.34 -3.96 4.07
CA PRO A 71 6.40 -4.29 5.13
C PRO A 71 5.38 -5.32 4.66
N VAL A 72 4.96 -6.21 5.58
CA VAL A 72 3.92 -7.23 5.37
C VAL A 72 2.64 -6.70 4.71
N LEU A 73 2.31 -5.42 4.93
CA LEU A 73 1.19 -4.74 4.25
C LEU A 73 1.29 -4.81 2.71
N LEU A 74 2.50 -4.64 2.17
CA LEU A 74 2.76 -4.66 0.73
C LEU A 74 2.84 -6.09 0.20
N ASP A 75 3.38 -7.03 0.98
CA ASP A 75 3.33 -8.47 0.66
C ASP A 75 1.87 -8.93 0.50
N GLU A 76 1.05 -8.65 1.53
CA GLU A 76 -0.39 -8.99 1.51
C GLU A 76 -1.12 -8.29 0.35
N PHE A 77 -0.71 -7.08 -0.04
CA PHE A 77 -1.28 -6.40 -1.21
C PHE A 77 -0.92 -7.11 -2.52
N VAL A 78 0.34 -7.48 -2.70
CA VAL A 78 0.83 -8.16 -3.92
C VAL A 78 0.15 -9.51 -4.07
N GLU A 79 0.06 -10.29 -2.99
CA GLU A 79 -0.65 -11.57 -2.94
C GLU A 79 -2.13 -11.37 -3.32
N TRP A 80 -2.82 -10.45 -2.63
CA TRP A 80 -4.24 -10.14 -2.90
C TRP A 80 -4.48 -9.68 -4.34
N TYR A 81 -3.56 -8.90 -4.92
CA TYR A 81 -3.65 -8.44 -6.29
C TYR A 81 -3.51 -9.59 -7.28
N LYS A 82 -2.52 -10.47 -7.09
CA LYS A 82 -2.27 -11.64 -7.95
C LYS A 82 -3.46 -12.61 -7.92
N ASP A 83 -4.01 -12.90 -6.75
CA ASP A 83 -5.18 -13.77 -6.60
C ASP A 83 -6.40 -13.24 -7.36
N LYS A 84 -6.61 -11.91 -7.36
CA LYS A 84 -7.68 -11.27 -8.12
C LYS A 84 -7.50 -11.30 -9.64
N GLN A 85 -6.27 -11.44 -10.14
CA GLN A 85 -6.02 -11.55 -11.58
C GLN A 85 -6.19 -12.99 -12.09
N MET A 86 -6.12 -13.99 -11.20
CA MET A 86 -6.28 -15.41 -11.56
C MET A 86 -7.74 -15.91 -11.46
N SER A 87 -8.66 -15.07 -10.97
CA SER A 87 -10.09 -15.34 -10.78
C SER A 87 -10.92 -14.60 -11.83
#